data_AF-A0A0R0HK88-F1
#
_entry.id   AF-A0A0R0HK88-F1
#
_cell.length_a   1.000
_cell.length_b   1.000
_cell.length_c   1.000
_cell.angle_alpha   90.00
_cell.angle_beta   90.00
_cell.angle_gamma   90.00
#
_symmetry.space_group_name_H-M   'P 1'
#
loop_
_entity.id
_entity.type
_entity.pdbx_description
1 polymer ?
#
loop_
_entity_poly.entity_id
_entity_poly.type
_entity_poly.pdbx_seq_one_letter_code
_entity_poly.pdbx_strand_id
1 'polypeptide(L)'
;MPYKESGSTSNLYYSFEVASTHVIMLGSYIDFDAHTQQYTWLQSDLGKIDRKRTPWVIALLHAPWYNTNEAHQGEGEDIRQAMEELLYQARVDLVFAGHVHAYERFTRIFDNKTDSCGPLYVTIGDGGNREGLTLKFKKPPSPLSLYQEPSFGHGRLRIVNETHAHWSWHRSNDTDTFVADGVLD
;
A
#
# COMPACT_ATOMS: atom_id res chain seq x y z
N MET A 1 14.77 9.97 5.54
CA MET A 1 14.37 9.20 4.34
C MET A 1 15.64 8.83 3.58
N PRO A 2 15.94 7.53 3.39
CA PRO A 2 17.19 7.01 2.83
C PRO A 2 17.26 7.10 1.29
N TYR A 3 16.88 8.25 0.72
CA TYR A 3 16.71 8.38 -0.73
C TYR A 3 18.02 8.33 -1.50
N LYS A 4 19.12 8.83 -0.92
CA LYS A 4 20.44 8.75 -1.57
C LYS A 4 20.94 7.30 -1.58
N GLU A 5 20.72 6.59 -0.49
CA GLU A 5 21.10 5.19 -0.32
C GLU A 5 20.34 4.26 -1.28
N SER A 6 19.09 4.59 -1.61
CA SER A 6 18.31 3.88 -2.64
C SER A 6 18.60 4.35 -4.08
N GLY A 7 19.58 5.24 -4.28
CA GLY A 7 19.89 5.79 -5.61
C GLY A 7 18.81 6.70 -6.20
N SER A 8 17.90 7.22 -5.37
CA SER A 8 16.91 8.21 -5.77
C SER A 8 17.50 9.62 -5.76
N THR A 9 16.99 10.48 -6.64
CA THR A 9 17.32 11.92 -6.69
C THR A 9 16.40 12.77 -5.82
N SER A 10 15.33 12.20 -5.25
CA SER A 10 14.29 12.91 -4.51
C SER A 10 13.95 12.20 -3.21
N ASN A 11 13.67 12.97 -2.17
CA ASN A 11 13.19 12.41 -0.91
C ASN A 11 11.72 11.95 -0.99
N LEU A 12 11.01 12.22 -2.09
CA LEU A 12 9.60 11.86 -2.30
C LEU A 12 9.37 10.40 -2.74
N TYR A 13 10.41 9.74 -3.24
CA TYR A 13 10.39 8.32 -3.58
C TYR A 13 11.75 7.71 -3.27
N TYR A 14 11.75 6.58 -2.58
CA TYR A 14 12.97 5.92 -2.10
C TYR A 14 12.65 4.50 -1.65
N SER A 15 13.69 3.70 -1.40
CA SER A 15 13.54 2.36 -0.84
C SER A 15 14.48 2.15 0.34
N PHE A 16 14.18 1.14 1.16
CA PHE A 16 15.09 0.67 2.20
C PHE A 16 14.74 -0.76 2.57
N GLU A 17 15.67 -1.43 3.22
CA GLU A 17 15.48 -2.80 3.68
C GLU A 17 15.43 -2.87 5.20
N VAL A 18 14.52 -3.71 5.70
CA VAL A 18 14.37 -3.99 7.13
C VAL A 18 13.80 -5.39 7.30
N ALA A 19 14.37 -6.18 8.23
CA ALA A 19 13.83 -7.49 8.65
C ALA A 19 13.38 -8.40 7.48
N SER A 20 14.26 -8.66 6.50
CA SER A 20 13.98 -9.48 5.31
C SER A 20 12.90 -8.92 4.39
N THR A 21 12.69 -7.59 4.42
CA THR A 21 11.71 -6.88 3.59
C THR A 21 12.37 -5.72 2.88
N HIS A 22 12.08 -5.57 1.58
CA HIS A 22 12.38 -4.36 0.81
C HIS A 22 11.13 -3.48 0.77
N VAL A 23 11.26 -2.25 1.26
CA VAL A 23 10.15 -1.29 1.39
C VAL A 23 10.38 -0.15 0.44
N ILE A 24 9.39 0.18 -0.37
CA ILE A 24 9.40 1.22 -1.40
C ILE A 24 8.42 2.31 -1.00
N MET A 25 8.81 3.56 -1.09
CA MET A 25 7.93 4.73 -1.00
C MET A 25 7.80 5.35 -2.39
N LEU A 26 6.57 5.56 -2.86
CA LEU A 26 6.29 6.30 -4.09
C LEU A 26 5.55 7.61 -3.79
N GLY A 27 5.88 8.62 -4.57
CA GLY A 27 5.21 9.92 -4.54
C GLY A 27 3.95 9.88 -5.40
N SER A 28 2.79 10.08 -4.76
CA SER A 28 1.49 10.10 -5.46
C SER A 28 1.20 11.41 -6.21
N TYR A 29 1.89 12.51 -5.90
CA TYR A 29 1.63 13.86 -6.44
C TYR A 29 2.88 14.48 -7.09
N ILE A 30 3.66 13.64 -7.76
CA ILE A 30 4.79 14.04 -8.59
C ILE A 30 4.70 13.27 -9.91
N ASP A 31 5.48 13.68 -10.91
CA ASP A 31 5.47 13.01 -12.19
C ASP A 31 5.82 11.51 -12.05
N PHE A 32 5.02 10.65 -12.71
CA PHE A 32 5.09 9.18 -12.61
C PHE A 32 5.05 8.48 -13.97
N ASP A 33 4.99 9.19 -15.10
CA ASP A 33 5.01 8.55 -16.41
C ASP A 33 6.38 7.88 -16.71
N ALA A 34 6.43 7.07 -17.78
CA ALA A 34 7.58 6.25 -18.14
C ALA A 34 8.89 7.03 -18.42
N HIS A 35 8.81 8.34 -18.65
CA HIS A 35 9.97 9.20 -18.89
C HIS A 35 10.47 9.90 -17.62
N THR A 36 9.81 9.70 -16.49
CA THR A 36 10.11 10.39 -15.25
C THR A 36 11.24 9.74 -14.47
N GLN A 37 11.86 10.53 -13.59
CA GLN A 37 12.89 10.04 -12.69
C GLN A 37 12.33 8.99 -11.71
N GLN A 38 11.10 9.19 -11.21
CA GLN A 38 10.47 8.23 -10.30
C GLN A 38 10.24 6.88 -10.99
N TYR A 39 9.68 6.86 -12.20
CA TYR A 39 9.43 5.62 -12.93
C TYR A 39 10.74 4.88 -13.23
N THR A 40 11.73 5.60 -13.78
CA THR A 40 13.04 5.02 -14.14
C THR A 40 13.77 4.50 -12.89
N TRP A 41 13.69 5.24 -11.78
CA TRP A 41 14.22 4.81 -10.50
C TRP A 41 13.53 3.56 -10.00
N LEU A 42 12.18 3.51 -9.99
CA LEU A 42 11.40 2.37 -9.52
C LEU A 42 11.75 1.11 -10.31
N GLN A 43 11.81 1.21 -11.64
CA GLN A 43 12.21 0.10 -12.50
C GLN A 43 13.62 -0.42 -12.16
N SER A 44 14.56 0.49 -11.88
CA SER A 44 15.92 0.13 -11.47
C SER A 44 15.99 -0.47 -10.07
N ASP A 45 15.21 0.04 -9.13
CA ASP A 45 15.14 -0.41 -7.74
C ASP A 45 14.57 -1.84 -7.67
N LEU A 46 13.42 -2.08 -8.31
CA LEU A 46 12.78 -3.39 -8.39
C LEU A 46 13.71 -4.45 -9.04
N GLY A 47 14.45 -4.06 -10.08
CA GLY A 47 15.39 -4.94 -10.77
C GLY A 47 16.62 -5.35 -9.94
N LYS A 48 16.90 -4.67 -8.81
CA LYS A 48 18.05 -4.96 -7.94
C LYS A 48 17.69 -5.80 -6.72
N ILE A 49 16.41 -6.10 -6.50
CA ILE A 49 15.95 -6.82 -5.31
C ILE A 49 16.51 -8.25 -5.32
N ASP A 50 17.34 -8.56 -4.33
CA ASP A 50 17.75 -9.93 -4.04
C ASP A 50 16.69 -10.60 -3.16
N ARG A 51 15.82 -11.41 -3.76
CA ARG A 51 14.74 -12.11 -3.06
C ARG A 51 15.22 -13.11 -2.02
N LYS A 52 16.48 -13.55 -2.03
CA LYS A 52 17.04 -14.36 -0.94
C LYS A 52 17.32 -13.52 0.31
N ARG A 53 17.63 -12.23 0.12
CA ARG A 53 17.87 -11.27 1.22
C ARG A 53 16.56 -10.66 1.71
N THR A 54 15.71 -10.24 0.78
CA THR A 54 14.42 -9.61 1.04
C THR A 54 13.32 -10.35 0.27
N PRO A 55 12.86 -11.50 0.79
CA PRO A 55 11.76 -12.26 0.19
C PRO A 55 10.46 -11.46 0.13
N TRP A 56 10.23 -10.54 1.08
CA TRP A 56 9.07 -9.65 1.08
C TRP A 56 9.35 -8.32 0.40
N VAL A 57 8.42 -7.84 -0.41
CA VAL A 57 8.47 -6.50 -1.02
C VAL A 57 7.17 -5.76 -0.77
N ILE A 58 7.28 -4.55 -0.25
CA ILE A 58 6.15 -3.72 0.16
C ILE A 58 6.27 -2.35 -0.49
N ALA A 59 5.16 -1.82 -1.02
CA ALA A 59 5.10 -0.43 -1.46
C ALA A 59 4.21 0.41 -0.53
N LEU A 60 4.60 1.67 -0.35
CA LEU A 60 3.90 2.68 0.43
C LEU A 60 3.54 3.84 -0.51
N LEU A 61 2.29 4.28 -0.43
CA LEU A 61 1.70 5.33 -1.24
C LEU A 61 0.99 6.36 -0.34
N HIS A 62 0.86 7.60 -0.81
CA HIS A 62 -0.05 8.53 -0.15
C HIS A 62 -1.50 8.26 -0.58
N ALA A 63 -1.81 8.45 -1.87
CA ALA A 63 -3.13 8.23 -2.43
C ALA A 63 -3.35 6.74 -2.80
N PRO A 64 -4.46 6.12 -2.37
CA PRO A 64 -4.75 4.73 -2.69
C PRO A 64 -5.07 4.54 -4.17
N TRP A 65 -4.51 3.50 -4.77
CA TRP A 65 -4.83 3.09 -6.15
C TRP A 65 -6.20 2.42 -6.26
N TYR A 66 -6.61 1.70 -5.21
CA TYR A 66 -7.93 1.10 -5.06
C TYR A 66 -8.63 1.72 -3.86
N ASN A 67 -9.84 2.24 -4.09
CA ASN A 67 -10.60 2.96 -3.08
C ASN A 67 -12.10 2.82 -3.33
N THR A 68 -12.85 2.28 -2.38
CA THR A 68 -14.32 2.25 -2.46
C THR A 68 -15.00 3.27 -1.55
N ASN A 69 -14.25 4.05 -0.78
CA ASN A 69 -14.77 5.20 -0.05
C ASN A 69 -15.28 6.28 -1.02
N GLU A 70 -16.35 6.99 -0.69
CA GLU A 70 -16.87 8.07 -1.56
C GLU A 70 -15.90 9.26 -1.68
N ALA A 71 -15.00 9.45 -0.70
CA ALA A 71 -13.96 10.47 -0.74
C ALA A 71 -12.80 10.08 -1.68
N HIS A 72 -12.14 11.10 -2.26
CA HIS A 72 -10.88 10.95 -3.02
C HIS A 72 -10.95 9.94 -4.17
N GLN A 73 -12.05 9.97 -4.92
CA GLN A 73 -12.29 9.06 -6.02
C GLN A 73 -11.47 9.44 -7.27
N GLY A 74 -10.76 8.46 -7.83
CA GLY A 74 -9.97 8.61 -9.05
C GLY A 74 -8.58 9.21 -8.87
N GLU A 75 -8.22 9.72 -7.69
CA GLU A 75 -6.93 10.39 -7.47
C GLU A 75 -5.71 9.47 -7.68
N GLY A 76 -5.84 8.18 -7.37
CA GLY A 76 -4.78 7.19 -7.57
C GLY A 76 -4.77 6.50 -8.94
N GLU A 77 -5.72 6.80 -9.82
CA GLU A 77 -5.92 6.00 -11.05
C GLU A 77 -4.80 6.19 -12.07
N ASP A 78 -4.36 7.42 -12.31
CA ASP A 78 -3.33 7.70 -13.32
C ASP A 78 -1.98 7.07 -12.95
N ILE A 79 -1.59 7.14 -11.66
CA ILE A 79 -0.37 6.50 -11.16
C ILE A 79 -0.50 4.97 -11.15
N ARG A 80 -1.68 4.41 -10.84
CA ARG A 80 -1.94 2.97 -10.94
C ARG A 80 -1.73 2.50 -12.38
N GLN A 81 -2.35 3.17 -13.36
CA GLN A 81 -2.20 2.81 -14.78
C GLN A 81 -0.74 2.89 -15.25
N ALA A 82 0.03 3.87 -14.73
CA ALA A 82 1.44 4.00 -15.09
C ALA A 82 2.33 2.91 -14.45
N MET A 83 2.14 2.61 -13.16
CA MET A 83 3.14 1.88 -12.37
C MET A 83 2.69 0.51 -11.84
N GLU A 84 1.41 0.15 -11.89
CA GLU A 84 0.92 -1.12 -11.34
C GLU A 84 1.60 -2.34 -11.98
N GLU A 85 1.82 -2.30 -13.30
CA GLU A 85 2.53 -3.35 -14.02
C GLU A 85 3.94 -3.58 -13.45
N LEU A 86 4.65 -2.52 -13.04
CA LEU A 86 5.99 -2.66 -12.46
C LEU A 86 5.93 -3.41 -11.13
N LEU A 87 4.97 -3.07 -10.27
CA LEU A 87 4.79 -3.76 -8.98
C LEU A 87 4.34 -5.22 -9.17
N TYR A 88 3.45 -5.45 -10.15
CA TYR A 88 2.98 -6.79 -10.50
C TYR A 88 4.11 -7.69 -10.99
N GLN A 89 4.88 -7.23 -12.00
CA GLN A 89 6.02 -7.98 -12.55
C GLN A 89 7.09 -8.25 -11.50
N ALA A 90 7.30 -7.30 -10.59
CA ALA A 90 8.24 -7.46 -9.50
C ALA A 90 7.73 -8.35 -8.38
N ARG A 91 6.47 -8.82 -8.38
CA ARG A 91 5.84 -9.62 -7.32
C ARG A 91 5.80 -8.89 -5.97
N VAL A 92 5.38 -7.63 -5.96
CA VAL A 92 5.12 -6.90 -4.72
C VAL A 92 4.04 -7.62 -3.93
N ASP A 93 4.24 -7.77 -2.62
CA ASP A 93 3.36 -8.56 -1.76
C ASP A 93 2.22 -7.71 -1.20
N LEU A 94 2.55 -6.51 -0.73
CA LEU A 94 1.64 -5.60 -0.04
C LEU A 94 1.82 -4.17 -0.55
N VAL A 95 0.72 -3.44 -0.68
CA VAL A 95 0.70 -2.00 -0.94
C VAL A 95 -0.13 -1.32 0.14
N PHE A 96 0.49 -0.42 0.91
CA PHE A 96 -0.19 0.40 1.91
C PHE A 96 -0.37 1.83 1.40
N ALA A 97 -1.56 2.38 1.59
CA ALA A 97 -1.88 3.77 1.28
C ALA A 97 -2.55 4.48 2.46
N GLY A 98 -2.47 5.81 2.49
CA GLY A 98 -3.19 6.64 3.45
C GLY A 98 -4.29 7.44 2.75
N HIS A 99 -4.31 8.75 3.02
CA HIS A 99 -5.12 9.78 2.35
C HIS A 99 -6.64 9.69 2.56
N VAL A 100 -7.24 8.52 2.38
CA VAL A 100 -8.63 8.25 2.76
C VAL A 100 -8.65 7.88 4.25
N HIS A 101 -9.32 8.66 5.08
CA HIS A 101 -9.34 8.50 6.54
C HIS A 101 -10.32 7.41 7.00
N ALA A 102 -10.09 6.20 6.51
CA ALA A 102 -10.77 4.98 6.91
C ALA A 102 -9.83 3.80 6.67
N TYR A 103 -10.14 2.67 7.29
CA TYR A 103 -9.50 1.41 6.97
C TYR A 103 -10.23 0.72 5.83
N GLU A 104 -9.49 0.23 4.84
CA GLU A 104 -10.03 -0.64 3.79
C GLU A 104 -8.97 -1.68 3.39
N ARG A 105 -9.34 -2.96 3.41
CA ARG A 105 -8.50 -4.04 2.93
C ARG A 105 -9.12 -4.69 1.71
N PHE A 106 -8.32 -4.76 0.67
CA PHE A 106 -8.68 -5.42 -0.57
C PHE A 106 -8.14 -6.86 -0.61
N THR A 107 -8.64 -7.62 -1.59
CA THR A 107 -7.99 -8.85 -2.03
C THR A 107 -6.67 -8.56 -2.76
N ARG A 108 -6.00 -9.60 -3.26
CA ARG A 108 -4.90 -9.43 -4.22
C ARG A 108 -5.44 -9.03 -5.58
N ILE A 109 -4.97 -7.89 -6.12
CA ILE A 109 -5.55 -7.27 -7.32
C ILE A 109 -4.46 -7.02 -8.35
N PHE A 110 -4.83 -7.20 -9.62
CA PHE A 110 -4.14 -6.63 -10.75
C PHE A 110 -5.17 -6.23 -11.82
N ASP A 111 -5.01 -5.05 -12.43
CA ASP A 111 -5.91 -4.54 -13.48
C ASP A 111 -7.41 -4.65 -13.11
N ASN A 112 -7.77 -4.13 -11.93
CA ASN A 112 -9.14 -4.12 -11.41
C ASN A 112 -9.80 -5.50 -11.25
N LYS A 113 -9.01 -6.58 -11.18
CA LYS A 113 -9.50 -7.96 -11.00
C LYS A 113 -8.74 -8.67 -9.90
N THR A 114 -9.40 -9.60 -9.23
CA THR A 114 -8.72 -10.52 -8.32
C THR A 114 -7.67 -11.31 -9.10
N ASP A 115 -6.43 -11.24 -8.64
CA ASP A 115 -5.30 -11.97 -9.21
C ASP A 115 -4.38 -12.41 -8.07
N SER A 116 -4.16 -13.73 -7.92
CA SER A 116 -3.35 -14.28 -6.83
C SER A 116 -1.87 -13.91 -6.90
N CYS A 117 -1.39 -13.44 -8.05
CA CYS A 117 -0.03 -12.95 -8.25
C CYS A 117 0.10 -11.45 -7.97
N GLY A 118 -1.01 -10.71 -7.91
CA GLY A 118 -1.02 -9.30 -7.57
C GLY A 118 -0.78 -9.01 -6.08
N PRO A 119 -0.40 -7.78 -5.73
CA PRO A 119 -0.26 -7.36 -4.34
C PRO A 119 -1.63 -7.29 -3.65
N LEU A 120 -1.61 -7.51 -2.33
CA LEU A 120 -2.73 -7.15 -1.47
C LEU A 120 -2.67 -5.66 -1.15
N TYR A 121 -3.79 -4.95 -1.31
CA TYR A 121 -3.88 -3.51 -1.06
C TYR A 121 -4.56 -3.21 0.27
N VAL A 122 -4.01 -2.26 1.03
CA VAL A 122 -4.58 -1.76 2.28
C VAL A 122 -4.55 -0.24 2.29
N THR A 123 -5.71 0.37 2.48
CA THR A 123 -5.85 1.76 2.87
C THR A 123 -5.88 1.82 4.40
N ILE A 124 -4.95 2.56 4.99
CA ILE A 124 -4.78 2.77 6.43
C ILE A 124 -4.55 4.27 6.74
N GLY A 125 -5.48 5.11 6.29
CA GLY A 125 -5.44 6.56 6.54
C GLY A 125 -6.11 6.99 7.86
N ASP A 126 -6.46 6.03 8.71
CA ASP A 126 -7.34 6.16 9.86
C ASP A 126 -6.62 6.41 11.21
N GLY A 127 -5.33 6.76 11.21
CA GLY A 127 -4.59 7.04 12.45
C GLY A 127 -5.07 8.28 13.23
N GLY A 128 -5.89 9.13 12.61
CA GLY A 128 -6.46 10.34 13.19
C GLY A 128 -5.79 11.64 12.73
N ASN A 129 -6.59 12.65 12.40
CA ASN A 129 -6.15 14.00 12.06
C ASN A 129 -7.31 15.00 12.23
N ARG A 130 -7.06 16.28 11.87
CA ARG A 130 -8.05 17.37 11.96
C ARG A 130 -9.23 17.25 10.99
N GLU A 131 -9.12 16.45 9.94
CA GLU A 131 -10.12 16.29 8.89
C GLU A 131 -11.17 15.23 9.26
N GLY A 132 -10.86 14.38 10.25
CA GLY A 132 -11.77 13.34 10.74
C GLY A 132 -11.90 12.17 9.76
N LEU A 133 -12.81 11.25 10.09
CA LEU A 133 -12.99 9.98 9.36
C LEU A 133 -13.83 10.17 8.09
N THR A 134 -13.48 9.44 7.02
CA THR A 134 -14.26 9.37 5.78
C THR A 134 -15.34 8.30 5.91
N LEU A 135 -16.54 8.69 6.36
CA LEU A 135 -17.57 7.77 6.86
C LEU A 135 -18.29 6.90 5.81
N LYS A 136 -18.21 7.24 4.52
CA LYS A 136 -19.08 6.67 3.49
C LYS A 136 -18.30 5.80 2.50
N PHE A 137 -18.74 4.57 2.35
CA PHE A 137 -18.30 3.65 1.30
C PHE A 137 -19.40 3.46 0.27
N LYS A 138 -19.00 3.27 -0.99
CA LYS A 138 -19.90 3.02 -2.11
C LYS A 138 -20.76 1.78 -1.84
N LYS A 139 -21.98 1.80 -2.40
CA LYS A 139 -22.92 0.68 -2.35
C LYS A 139 -23.37 0.29 -3.77
N PRO A 140 -23.48 -1.02 -4.08
CA PRO A 140 -23.12 -2.16 -3.22
C PRO A 140 -21.60 -2.27 -3.01
N PRO A 141 -21.12 -2.98 -1.97
CA PRO A 141 -19.70 -3.21 -1.77
C PRO A 141 -19.06 -3.88 -2.99
N SER A 142 -17.84 -3.46 -3.34
CA SER A 142 -17.06 -4.13 -4.38
C SER A 142 -16.63 -5.51 -3.88
N PRO A 143 -16.69 -6.57 -4.70
CA PRO A 143 -16.14 -7.88 -4.32
C PRO A 143 -14.62 -7.86 -4.12
N LEU A 144 -13.93 -6.81 -4.59
CA LEU A 144 -12.50 -6.63 -4.37
C LEU A 144 -12.19 -6.09 -2.97
N SER A 145 -13.13 -5.39 -2.33
CA SER A 145 -12.99 -4.82 -0.98
C SER A 145 -13.52 -5.83 0.03
N LEU A 146 -12.61 -6.43 0.80
CA LEU A 146 -12.91 -7.54 1.71
C LEU A 146 -13.30 -7.07 3.11
N TYR A 147 -12.79 -5.92 3.53
CA TYR A 147 -13.10 -5.30 4.81
C TYR A 147 -13.00 -3.78 4.69
N GLN A 148 -13.95 -3.06 5.27
CA GLN A 148 -13.95 -1.61 5.27
C GLN A 148 -14.50 -1.10 6.60
N GLU A 149 -13.85 -0.10 7.18
CA GLU A 149 -14.31 0.51 8.41
C GLU A 149 -13.84 1.96 8.57
N PRO A 150 -14.75 2.92 8.76
CA PRO A 150 -14.40 4.30 9.03
C PRO A 150 -14.28 4.54 10.54
N SER A 151 -13.28 3.92 11.17
CA SER A 151 -12.93 4.08 12.59
C SER A 151 -11.47 4.41 12.72
N PHE A 152 -11.06 5.11 13.79
CA PHE A 152 -9.65 5.27 14.08
C PHE A 152 -9.01 3.93 14.41
N GLY A 153 -7.75 3.77 14.01
CA GLY A 153 -7.03 2.53 14.21
C GLY A 153 -5.56 2.63 13.81
N HIS A 154 -4.87 1.50 13.98
CA HIS A 154 -3.49 1.34 13.53
C HIS A 154 -3.23 -0.09 13.08
N GLY A 155 -2.19 -0.23 12.26
CA GLY A 155 -1.81 -1.48 11.64
C GLY A 155 -0.56 -2.07 12.28
N ARG A 156 -0.48 -3.39 12.31
CA ARG A 156 0.73 -4.12 12.68
C ARG A 156 1.00 -5.19 11.64
N LEU A 157 2.06 -4.97 10.87
CA LEU A 157 2.66 -6.00 10.03
C LEU A 157 3.77 -6.72 10.80
N ARG A 158 3.71 -8.04 10.84
CA ARG A 158 4.74 -8.90 11.43
C ARG A 158 5.28 -9.84 10.37
N ILE A 159 6.51 -9.61 9.95
CA ILE A 159 7.27 -10.55 9.13
C ILE A 159 7.73 -11.70 10.05
N VAL A 160 7.32 -12.93 9.75
CA VAL A 160 7.62 -14.10 10.58
C VAL A 160 8.84 -14.83 10.04
N ASN A 161 8.87 -15.07 8.73
CA ASN A 161 9.98 -15.70 8.01
C ASN A 161 9.87 -15.37 6.50
N GLU A 162 10.61 -16.07 5.66
CA GLU A 162 10.67 -15.85 4.21
C GLU A 162 9.35 -16.13 3.47
N THR A 163 8.41 -16.84 4.09
CA THR A 163 7.15 -17.26 3.47
C THR A 163 5.90 -16.89 4.25
N HIS A 164 6.05 -16.44 5.50
CA HIS A 164 4.90 -16.05 6.34
C HIS A 164 5.01 -14.62 6.89
N ALA A 165 3.91 -13.88 6.77
CA ALA A 165 3.72 -12.57 7.36
C ALA A 165 2.27 -12.42 7.85
N HIS A 166 2.11 -11.67 8.95
CA HIS A 166 0.80 -11.42 9.53
C HIS A 166 0.50 -9.93 9.55
N TRP A 167 -0.57 -9.54 8.86
CA TRP A 167 -1.16 -8.22 8.97
C TRP A 167 -2.31 -8.24 9.97
N SER A 168 -2.38 -7.25 10.85
CA SER A 168 -3.53 -7.02 11.73
C SER A 168 -3.84 -5.53 11.80
N TRP A 169 -5.12 -5.19 11.74
CA TRP A 169 -5.62 -3.84 11.99
C TRP A 169 -6.36 -3.79 13.33
N HIS A 170 -6.01 -2.79 14.12
CA HIS A 170 -6.43 -2.60 15.50
C HIS A 170 -7.29 -1.35 15.58
N ARG A 171 -8.59 -1.54 15.79
CA ARG A 171 -9.52 -0.44 16.02
C ARG A 171 -9.20 0.23 17.35
N SER A 172 -9.23 1.56 17.39
CA SER A 172 -8.89 2.39 18.55
C SER A 172 -9.89 3.54 18.81
N ASN A 173 -11.14 3.40 18.37
CA ASN A 173 -12.23 4.33 18.73
C ASN A 173 -12.69 4.16 20.17
N ASP A 174 -12.51 2.96 20.72
CA ASP A 174 -12.91 2.59 22.07
C ASP A 174 -11.76 2.80 23.07
N THR A 175 -12.03 2.65 24.37
CA THR A 175 -11.02 2.78 25.43
C THR A 175 -9.86 1.80 25.28
N ASP A 176 -10.14 0.61 24.72
CA ASP A 176 -9.17 -0.45 24.50
C ASP A 176 -9.04 -0.73 23.02
N THR A 177 -7.80 -0.92 22.56
CA THR A 177 -7.52 -1.34 21.19
C THR A 177 -7.73 -2.83 21.04
N PHE A 178 -8.43 -3.27 19.99
CA PHE A 178 -8.57 -4.71 19.67
C PHE A 178 -8.43 -4.98 18.17
N VAL A 179 -8.03 -6.20 17.84
CA VAL A 179 -7.87 -6.65 16.45
C VAL A 179 -9.25 -6.83 15.81
N ALA A 180 -9.58 -6.00 14.83
CA ALA A 180 -10.87 -6.01 14.14
C ALA A 180 -10.79 -6.69 12.76
N ASP A 181 -9.59 -6.74 12.15
CA ASP A 181 -9.31 -7.42 10.90
C ASP A 181 -7.86 -7.93 10.87
N GLY A 182 -7.59 -8.96 10.08
CA GLY A 182 -6.25 -9.51 9.90
C GLY A 182 -6.16 -10.53 8.79
N VAL A 183 -4.96 -10.68 8.24
CA VAL A 183 -4.63 -11.66 7.21
C VAL A 183 -3.33 -12.36 7.59
N LEU A 184 -3.37 -13.69 7.52
CA LEU A 184 -2.20 -14.56 7.60
C LEU A 184 -1.85 -14.95 6.16
N ASP A 185 -0.64 -14.62 5.73
CA ASP A 185 0.03 -15.23 4.58
C ASP A 185 1.17 -16.10 5.13
#